data_AF-A0A9E3Y944-F1
#
_entry.id   AF-A0A9E3Y944-F1
#
_cell.length_a   1.000
_cell.length_b   1.000
_cell.length_c   1.000
_cell.angle_alpha   90.00
_cell.angle_beta   90.00
_cell.angle_gamma   90.00
#
_symmetry.space_group_name_H-M   'P 1'
#
loop_
_entity.id
_entity.type
_entity.pdbx_description
1 polymer ?
#
loop_
_entity_poly.entity_id
_entity_poly.type
_entity_poly.pdbx_seq_one_letter_code
_entity_poly.pdbx_strand_id
1 'polypeptide(L)'
;MTAESAKRVLAAALATLLLVAACDSTQDRGNELPTTSVVETTASTVEEIAEAKGLTSDGPLLVAARAPDVINAAGLGGTIEIVDGCVYLTEGPGRDLVGWPFGTRWDDENQQIVLADGQTIEAGDRILGGGGGYSVLQALEAADASAVALLERCREMLGASVVSGFGRVTSIEAGG
;
A
#
# COMPACT_ATOMS: atom_id res chain seq x y z
N MET A 1 59.88 -14.74 -29.20
CA MET A 1 59.08 -13.93 -30.14
C MET A 1 58.18 -13.04 -29.30
N THR A 2 58.26 -11.73 -29.48
CA THR A 2 57.61 -10.72 -28.63
C THR A 2 56.98 -9.65 -29.51
N ALA A 3 55.69 -9.40 -29.30
CA ALA A 3 54.94 -8.23 -29.78
C ALA A 3 53.94 -7.94 -28.65
N GLU A 4 54.08 -6.91 -27.83
CA GLU A 4 54.25 -5.46 -28.07
C GLU A 4 52.92 -4.77 -28.46
N SER A 5 52.61 -3.72 -27.68
CA SER A 5 51.29 -3.10 -27.54
C SER A 5 51.04 -1.97 -28.53
N ALA A 6 49.84 -1.89 -29.12
CA ALA A 6 49.32 -0.70 -29.82
C ALA A 6 47.80 -0.86 -30.11
N LYS A 7 46.98 0.17 -30.31
CA LYS A 7 46.98 1.61 -29.94
C LYS A 7 45.52 2.12 -30.04
N ARG A 8 45.25 3.31 -29.49
CA ARG A 8 43.97 4.05 -29.54
C ARG A 8 43.59 4.49 -30.98
N VAL A 9 42.42 5.15 -31.16
CA VAL A 9 42.20 6.48 -31.80
C VAL A 9 41.02 6.58 -32.82
N LEU A 10 40.12 7.58 -32.62
CA LEU A 10 39.17 8.27 -33.56
C LEU A 10 38.12 7.39 -34.33
N ALA A 11 37.05 7.92 -34.95
CA ALA A 11 36.16 9.07 -34.71
C ALA A 11 34.99 9.02 -35.70
N ALA A 12 33.89 9.74 -35.42
CA ALA A 12 32.94 10.19 -36.44
C ALA A 12 32.43 11.59 -36.08
N ALA A 13 32.69 12.57 -36.93
CA ALA A 13 32.20 13.94 -36.80
C ALA A 13 31.19 14.22 -37.91
N LEU A 14 30.14 14.98 -37.61
CA LEU A 14 29.31 15.64 -38.61
C LEU A 14 28.77 16.94 -38.01
N ALA A 15 29.44 18.04 -38.32
CA ALA A 15 29.00 19.38 -38.02
C ALA A 15 28.20 19.93 -39.22
N THR A 16 27.17 20.73 -38.96
CA THR A 16 26.52 21.57 -39.99
C THR A 16 26.34 22.97 -39.44
N LEU A 17 26.96 23.95 -40.08
CA LEU A 17 26.91 25.37 -39.70
C LEU A 17 25.62 26.03 -40.22
N LEU A 18 25.15 27.07 -39.50
CA LEU A 18 24.22 28.07 -40.03
C LEU A 18 24.65 29.50 -39.63
N LEU A 19 24.47 30.44 -40.55
CA LEU A 19 25.17 31.73 -40.65
C LEU A 19 24.31 32.77 -41.39
N VAL A 20 24.42 34.09 -41.16
CA VAL A 20 24.98 34.85 -40.02
C VAL A 20 24.46 36.30 -40.09
N ALA A 21 24.20 36.96 -38.97
CA ALA A 21 23.94 38.41 -38.95
C ALA A 21 24.19 39.04 -37.58
N ALA A 22 24.75 40.25 -37.56
CA ALA A 22 25.02 41.04 -36.35
C ALA A 22 24.14 42.30 -36.31
N CYS A 23 23.65 42.63 -35.11
CA CYS A 23 23.33 43.99 -34.68
C CYS A 23 24.00 44.15 -33.31
N ASP A 24 25.05 44.96 -33.21
CA ASP A 24 25.03 46.39 -32.85
C ASP A 24 25.03 46.58 -31.32
N SER A 25 25.71 47.63 -30.83
CA SER A 25 26.16 47.75 -29.44
C SER A 25 25.88 49.13 -28.85
N THR A 26 24.84 49.24 -28.02
CA THR A 26 24.64 50.32 -27.03
C THR A 26 23.57 49.83 -26.04
N GLN A 27 23.94 49.43 -24.82
CA GLN A 27 24.11 50.29 -23.64
C GLN A 27 22.79 50.82 -23.06
N ASP A 28 22.36 50.25 -21.93
CA ASP A 28 21.89 51.06 -20.80
C ASP A 28 22.18 50.37 -19.44
N ARG A 29 22.14 51.15 -18.35
CA ARG A 29 22.34 50.73 -16.97
C ARG A 29 20.98 50.45 -16.31
N GLY A 30 20.79 49.28 -15.71
CA GLY A 30 19.57 48.95 -14.98
C GLY A 30 19.78 47.90 -13.90
N ASN A 31 19.73 48.32 -12.64
CA ASN A 31 19.79 47.48 -11.46
C ASN A 31 18.43 46.81 -11.22
N GLU A 32 18.30 45.48 -11.31
CA GLU A 32 17.16 44.76 -10.71
C GLU A 32 17.36 43.22 -10.58
N LEU A 33 17.29 42.76 -9.32
CA LEU A 33 16.93 41.43 -8.79
C LEU A 33 17.73 40.16 -9.21
N PRO A 34 18.05 39.26 -8.24
CA PRO A 34 18.62 37.96 -8.56
C PRO A 34 17.59 37.09 -9.28
N THR A 35 17.97 36.52 -10.43
CA THR A 35 17.18 35.50 -11.12
C THR A 35 17.06 34.29 -10.20
N THR A 36 15.89 34.15 -9.57
CA THR A 36 15.54 32.94 -8.81
C THR A 36 15.58 31.79 -9.81
N SER A 37 16.47 30.81 -9.61
CA SER A 37 16.39 29.56 -10.37
C SER A 37 15.02 28.96 -10.12
N VAL A 38 14.14 29.02 -11.12
CA VAL A 38 12.94 28.19 -11.17
C VAL A 38 13.46 26.77 -11.26
N VAL A 39 13.49 26.09 -10.12
CA VAL A 39 13.68 24.66 -10.08
C VAL A 39 12.53 24.09 -10.90
N GLU A 40 12.86 23.50 -12.05
CA GLU A 40 11.92 22.65 -12.78
C GLU A 40 11.56 21.51 -11.84
N THR A 41 10.45 21.70 -11.13
CA THR A 41 9.82 20.69 -10.30
C THR A 41 9.28 19.65 -11.27
N THR A 42 10.13 18.67 -11.57
CA THR A 42 9.80 17.49 -12.35
C THR A 42 8.49 16.93 -11.81
N ALA A 43 7.51 16.71 -12.68
CA ALA A 43 6.14 16.32 -12.31
C ALA A 43 6.02 14.90 -11.68
N SER A 44 7.13 14.32 -11.23
CA SER A 44 7.27 13.00 -10.61
C SER A 44 6.62 12.88 -9.23
N THR A 45 6.11 13.96 -8.64
CA THR A 45 5.43 13.97 -7.34
C THR A 45 3.90 14.14 -7.43
N VAL A 46 3.32 14.18 -8.63
CA VAL A 46 1.87 14.42 -8.81
C VAL A 46 1.08 13.14 -9.11
N GLU A 47 1.74 12.06 -9.57
CA GLU A 47 1.11 10.74 -9.73
C GLU A 47 1.16 9.87 -8.45
N GLU A 48 1.93 10.27 -7.43
CA GLU A 48 2.10 9.52 -6.18
C GLU A 48 1.35 10.15 -4.97
N ILE A 49 0.18 10.72 -5.24
CA ILE A 49 -0.91 10.78 -4.25
C ILE A 49 -2.11 10.04 -4.84
N ALA A 50 -1.91 8.75 -5.11
CA ALA A 50 -3.04 7.84 -5.08
C ALA A 50 -3.67 7.97 -3.68
N GLU A 51 -4.96 8.31 -3.60
CA GLU A 51 -5.69 8.21 -2.35
C GLU A 51 -5.47 6.80 -1.80
N ALA A 52 -4.79 6.69 -0.65
CA ALA A 52 -4.50 5.41 -0.04
C ALA A 52 -5.83 4.67 0.16
N LYS A 53 -6.05 3.64 -0.67
CA LYS A 53 -7.25 2.83 -0.65
C LYS A 53 -7.45 2.29 0.76
N GLY A 54 -8.66 2.43 1.30
CA GLY A 54 -8.96 2.10 2.70
C GLY A 54 -8.55 0.67 3.10
N LEU A 55 -8.51 -0.27 2.15
CA LEU A 55 -8.02 -1.64 2.35
C LEU A 55 -6.93 -2.03 1.34
N THR A 56 -5.90 -2.70 1.85
CA THR A 56 -4.87 -3.43 1.10
C THR A 56 -4.85 -4.91 1.53
N SER A 57 -4.01 -5.75 0.92
CA SER A 57 -3.85 -7.15 1.31
C SER A 57 -2.42 -7.50 1.69
N ASP A 58 -2.27 -8.25 2.77
CA ASP A 58 -1.00 -8.89 3.17
C ASP A 58 -1.23 -10.39 3.38
N GLY A 59 -0.71 -11.21 2.48
CA GLY A 59 -1.00 -12.65 2.44
C GLY A 59 -2.52 -12.93 2.42
N PRO A 60 -3.07 -13.64 3.43
CA PRO A 60 -4.51 -13.91 3.54
C PRO A 60 -5.31 -12.79 4.23
N LEU A 61 -4.66 -11.69 4.65
CA LEU A 61 -5.26 -10.61 5.43
C LEU A 61 -5.75 -9.47 4.54
N LEU A 62 -6.94 -8.95 4.86
CA LEU A 62 -7.38 -7.63 4.44
C LEU A 62 -6.98 -6.64 5.53
N VAL A 63 -6.14 -5.65 5.21
CA VAL A 63 -5.54 -4.73 6.20
C VAL A 63 -5.93 -3.30 5.85
N ALA A 64 -6.31 -2.49 6.85
CA ALA A 64 -6.52 -1.07 6.64
C ALA A 64 -5.20 -0.40 6.21
N ALA A 65 -5.16 0.27 5.07
CA ALA A 65 -3.90 0.83 4.52
C ALA A 65 -3.37 2.06 5.30
N ARG A 66 -4.20 2.62 6.19
CA ARG A 66 -3.83 3.67 7.15
C ARG A 66 -4.62 3.51 8.44
N ALA A 67 -4.09 4.02 9.55
CA ALA A 67 -4.83 4.10 10.79
C ALA A 67 -6.11 4.96 10.60
N PRO A 68 -7.27 4.55 11.12
CA PRO A 68 -8.51 5.31 10.98
C PRO A 68 -8.52 6.52 11.93
N ASP A 69 -9.04 7.66 11.47
CA ASP A 69 -9.19 8.86 12.28
C ASP A 69 -10.19 8.68 13.45
N VAL A 70 -11.14 7.74 13.28
CA VAL A 70 -12.14 7.37 14.29
C VAL A 70 -12.31 5.85 14.31
N ILE A 71 -12.20 5.25 15.50
CA ILE A 71 -12.49 3.84 15.73
C ILE A 71 -13.98 3.70 16.04
N ASN A 72 -14.71 2.93 15.23
CA ASN A 72 -16.07 2.54 15.54
C ASN A 72 -16.09 1.65 16.81
N ALA A 73 -17.02 1.90 17.72
CA ALA A 73 -17.05 1.33 19.06
C ALA A 73 -18.06 0.18 19.21
N ALA A 74 -18.40 -0.53 18.14
CA ALA A 74 -19.12 -1.79 18.27
C ALA A 74 -18.15 -2.87 18.77
N GLY A 75 -18.58 -3.67 19.76
CA GLY A 75 -17.82 -4.84 20.17
C GLY A 75 -17.92 -5.91 19.08
N LEU A 76 -16.77 -6.30 18.53
CA LEU A 76 -16.63 -7.43 17.61
C LEU A 76 -15.88 -8.55 18.32
N GLY A 77 -16.29 -9.80 18.10
CA GLY A 77 -15.69 -10.95 18.74
C GLY A 77 -16.02 -12.27 18.04
N GLY A 78 -15.19 -13.27 18.27
CA GLY A 78 -15.33 -14.57 17.62
C GLY A 78 -14.01 -15.33 17.57
N THR A 79 -14.06 -16.56 17.07
CA THR A 79 -12.89 -17.42 16.89
C THR A 79 -12.34 -17.25 15.47
N ILE A 80 -11.02 -17.11 15.34
CA ILE A 80 -10.32 -17.00 14.07
C ILE A 80 -10.30 -18.36 13.37
N GLU A 81 -10.75 -18.37 12.13
CA GLU A 81 -10.65 -19.52 11.23
C GLU A 81 -9.88 -19.10 9.97
N ILE A 82 -8.89 -19.90 9.56
CA ILE A 82 -8.12 -19.68 8.35
C ILE A 82 -8.38 -20.85 7.40
N VAL A 83 -9.01 -20.58 6.25
CA VAL A 83 -9.38 -21.60 5.25
C VAL A 83 -9.00 -21.08 3.87
N ASP A 84 -8.31 -21.90 3.08
CA ASP A 84 -7.96 -21.64 1.68
C ASP A 84 -7.37 -20.23 1.41
N GLY A 85 -6.54 -19.75 2.34
CA GLY A 85 -5.88 -18.44 2.24
C GLY A 85 -6.82 -17.25 2.48
N CYS A 86 -7.84 -17.43 3.32
CA CYS A 86 -8.79 -16.41 3.75
C CYS A 86 -8.99 -16.48 5.27
N VAL A 87 -9.02 -15.31 5.93
CA VAL A 87 -9.20 -15.21 7.38
C VAL A 87 -10.61 -14.77 7.73
N TYR A 88 -11.25 -15.54 8.62
CA TYR A 88 -12.65 -15.38 9.00
C TYR A 88 -12.80 -15.25 10.52
N LEU A 89 -13.81 -14.49 10.94
CA LEU A 89 -14.28 -14.45 12.31
C LEU A 89 -15.53 -15.32 12.42
N THR A 90 -15.51 -16.29 13.34
CA THR A 90 -16.63 -17.20 13.58
C THR A 90 -17.33 -16.89 14.89
N GLU A 91 -18.63 -16.65 14.84
CA GLU A 91 -19.47 -16.54 16.03
C GLU A 91 -20.87 -17.10 15.76
N GLY A 92 -21.28 -18.11 16.53
CA GLY A 92 -22.51 -18.86 16.28
C GLY A 92 -22.47 -19.57 14.91
N PRO A 93 -23.55 -19.49 14.10
CA PRO A 93 -23.60 -20.12 12.77
C PRO A 93 -22.99 -19.24 11.66
N GLY A 94 -22.52 -18.03 11.98
CA GLY A 94 -22.03 -17.05 11.00
C GLY A 94 -20.52 -17.08 10.81
N ARG A 95 -20.08 -16.61 9.63
CA ARG A 95 -18.67 -16.35 9.29
C ARG A 95 -18.58 -14.99 8.60
N ASP A 96 -17.80 -14.08 9.17
CA ASP A 96 -17.50 -12.78 8.57
C ASP A 96 -16.08 -12.76 8.02
N LEU A 97 -15.87 -12.02 6.92
CA LEU A 97 -14.52 -11.64 6.47
C LEU A 97 -13.91 -10.63 7.45
N VAL A 98 -12.64 -10.80 7.80
CA VAL A 98 -11.98 -9.92 8.77
C VAL A 98 -11.18 -8.82 8.07
N GLY A 99 -11.52 -7.57 8.36
CA GLY A 99 -10.66 -6.41 8.09
C GLY A 99 -9.81 -6.10 9.30
N TRP A 100 -8.48 -6.10 9.14
CA TRP A 100 -7.52 -5.95 10.22
C TRP A 100 -7.08 -4.48 10.42
N PRO A 101 -6.72 -4.08 11.66
CA PRO A 101 -6.18 -2.75 11.93
C PRO A 101 -4.89 -2.48 11.15
N PHE A 102 -4.63 -1.22 10.82
CA PHE A 102 -3.37 -0.80 10.20
C PHE A 102 -2.14 -1.26 11.00
N GLY A 103 -1.12 -1.72 10.29
CA GLY A 103 0.11 -2.27 10.88
C GLY A 103 0.00 -3.73 11.31
N THR A 104 -1.17 -4.36 11.18
CA THR A 104 -1.28 -5.83 11.23
C THR A 104 -0.63 -6.43 9.99
N ARG A 105 0.10 -7.55 10.16
CA ARG A 105 0.81 -8.24 9.09
C ARG A 105 0.64 -9.76 9.18
N TRP A 106 0.83 -10.44 8.06
CA TRP A 106 0.94 -11.89 8.02
C TRP A 106 2.38 -12.32 8.34
N ASP A 107 2.54 -13.39 9.10
CA ASP A 107 3.80 -14.10 9.30
C ASP A 107 3.67 -15.49 8.67
N ASP A 108 4.21 -15.62 7.46
CA ASP A 108 4.11 -16.83 6.65
C ASP A 108 4.99 -17.98 7.16
N GLU A 109 6.04 -17.70 7.95
CA GLU A 109 6.89 -18.75 8.54
C GLU A 109 6.14 -19.49 9.65
N ASN A 110 5.41 -18.75 10.48
CA ASN A 110 4.67 -19.29 11.62
C ASN A 110 3.15 -19.46 11.35
N GLN A 111 2.67 -19.06 10.17
CA GLN A 111 1.26 -19.07 9.77
C GLN A 111 0.33 -18.34 10.77
N GLN A 112 0.78 -17.17 11.23
CA GLN A 112 0.12 -16.38 12.29
C GLN A 112 -0.12 -14.92 11.86
N ILE A 113 -1.07 -14.27 12.53
CA ILE A 113 -1.40 -12.86 12.35
C ILE A 113 -0.65 -12.07 13.41
N VAL A 114 0.17 -11.09 13.01
CA VAL A 114 0.94 -10.27 13.94
C VAL A 114 0.37 -8.86 13.97
N LEU A 115 -0.16 -8.44 15.11
CA LEU A 115 -0.70 -7.10 15.34
C LEU A 115 0.41 -6.04 15.37
N ALA A 116 0.01 -4.77 15.21
CA ALA A 116 0.92 -3.63 15.21
C ALA A 116 1.70 -3.41 16.53
N ASP A 117 1.22 -3.97 17.65
CA ASP A 117 1.90 -3.97 18.96
C ASP A 117 2.78 -5.21 19.19
N GLY A 118 2.84 -6.12 18.21
CA GLY A 118 3.63 -7.35 18.26
C GLY A 118 2.93 -8.54 18.92
N GLN A 119 1.68 -8.41 19.37
CA GLN A 119 0.89 -9.58 19.77
C GLN A 119 0.59 -10.46 18.55
N THR A 120 0.56 -11.78 18.75
CA THR A 120 0.24 -12.77 17.72
C THR A 120 -1.16 -13.35 17.94
N ILE A 121 -1.81 -13.75 16.84
CA ILE A 121 -3.11 -14.44 16.82
C ILE A 121 -2.98 -15.63 15.86
N GLU A 122 -3.34 -16.81 16.33
CA GLU A 122 -3.31 -18.07 15.58
C GLU A 122 -4.73 -18.51 15.16
N ALA A 123 -4.82 -19.51 14.28
CA ALA A 123 -6.10 -20.13 13.97
C ALA A 123 -6.64 -20.90 15.20
N GLY A 124 -7.90 -20.67 15.54
CA GLY A 124 -8.54 -21.20 16.77
C GLY A 124 -8.60 -20.21 17.93
N ASP A 125 -7.79 -19.15 17.92
CA ASP A 125 -7.84 -18.10 18.94
C ASP A 125 -9.18 -17.36 18.91
N ARG A 126 -9.72 -17.05 20.09
CA ARG A 126 -10.86 -16.14 20.22
C ARG A 126 -10.35 -14.73 20.45
N ILE A 127 -10.79 -13.79 19.61
CA ILE A 127 -10.44 -12.37 19.74
C ILE A 127 -11.65 -11.54 20.14
N LEU A 128 -11.39 -10.42 20.82
CA LEU A 128 -12.37 -9.39 21.15
C LEU A 128 -11.78 -8.01 20.83
N GLY A 129 -12.56 -7.13 20.20
CA GLY A 129 -12.08 -5.80 19.80
C GLY A 129 -13.18 -4.78 19.55
N GLY A 130 -12.74 -3.55 19.28
CA GLY A 130 -13.60 -2.46 18.82
C GLY A 130 -13.54 -2.34 17.31
N GLY A 131 -14.69 -2.21 16.65
CA GLY A 131 -14.77 -2.05 15.20
C GLY A 131 -16.17 -1.77 14.69
N GLY A 132 -16.43 -2.20 13.46
CA GLY A 132 -17.75 -2.14 12.83
C GLY A 132 -17.85 -3.05 11.61
N GLY A 133 -19.08 -3.41 11.25
CA GLY A 133 -19.37 -4.14 10.02
C GLY A 133 -19.56 -3.21 8.82
N TYR A 134 -18.99 -3.58 7.68
CA TYR A 134 -19.18 -2.92 6.39
C TYR A 134 -19.79 -3.92 5.41
N SER A 135 -20.62 -3.47 4.48
CA SER A 135 -21.01 -4.36 3.37
C SER A 135 -19.81 -4.66 2.49
N VAL A 136 -19.77 -5.86 1.89
CA VAL A 136 -18.69 -6.24 0.95
C VAL A 136 -18.56 -5.25 -0.22
N LEU A 137 -19.66 -4.61 -0.65
CA LEU A 137 -19.61 -3.57 -1.69
C LEU A 137 -18.78 -2.35 -1.25
N GLN A 138 -19.02 -1.84 -0.03
CA GLN A 138 -18.24 -0.73 0.54
C GLN A 138 -16.76 -1.10 0.74
N ALA A 139 -16.49 -2.36 1.12
CA ALA A 139 -15.12 -2.85 1.25
C ALA A 139 -14.40 -2.89 -0.11
N LEU A 140 -15.09 -3.30 -1.19
CA LEU A 140 -14.54 -3.32 -2.55
C LEU A 140 -14.30 -1.92 -3.12
N GLU A 141 -15.19 -0.96 -2.90
CA GLU A 141 -14.99 0.45 -3.29
C GLU A 141 -13.75 1.08 -2.62
N ALA A 142 -13.50 0.68 -1.36
CA ALA A 142 -12.36 1.10 -0.57
C ALA A 142 -11.08 0.29 -0.81
N ALA A 143 -11.11 -0.81 -1.55
CA ALA A 143 -9.97 -1.71 -1.71
C ALA A 143 -9.02 -1.30 -2.86
N ASP A 144 -7.75 -1.68 -2.73
CA ASP A 144 -6.81 -1.75 -3.87
C ASP A 144 -7.02 -3.03 -4.70
N ALA A 145 -6.30 -3.17 -5.81
CA ALA A 145 -6.47 -4.30 -6.74
C ALA A 145 -6.19 -5.68 -6.10
N SER A 146 -5.26 -5.74 -5.13
CA SER A 146 -4.91 -6.98 -4.44
C SER A 146 -5.91 -7.34 -3.33
N ALA A 147 -6.40 -6.34 -2.59
CA ALA A 147 -7.50 -6.49 -1.65
C ALA A 147 -8.83 -6.85 -2.34
N VAL A 148 -9.11 -6.31 -3.53
CA VAL A 148 -10.27 -6.72 -4.36
C VAL A 148 -10.18 -8.20 -4.70
N ALA A 149 -9.05 -8.66 -5.25
CA ALA A 149 -8.87 -10.06 -5.61
C ALA A 149 -8.97 -11.03 -4.41
N LEU A 150 -8.56 -10.59 -3.21
CA LEU A 150 -8.73 -11.33 -1.96
C LEU A 150 -10.21 -11.33 -1.52
N LEU A 151 -10.87 -10.16 -1.46
CA LEU A 151 -12.29 -10.01 -1.12
C LEU A 151 -13.21 -10.87 -2.01
N GLU A 152 -13.01 -10.84 -3.32
CA GLU A 152 -13.87 -11.56 -4.26
C GLU A 152 -13.71 -13.09 -4.13
N ARG A 153 -12.47 -13.59 -3.99
CA ARG A 153 -12.23 -15.01 -3.71
C ARG A 153 -12.85 -15.44 -2.39
N CYS A 154 -12.58 -14.70 -1.31
CA CYS A 154 -12.96 -15.12 0.03
C CYS A 154 -14.46 -14.97 0.32
N ARG A 155 -15.17 -14.02 -0.32
CA ARG A 155 -16.64 -13.90 -0.22
C ARG A 155 -17.34 -15.05 -0.95
N GLU A 156 -16.83 -15.48 -2.10
CA GLU A 156 -17.48 -16.47 -2.98
C GLU A 156 -17.47 -17.86 -2.36
N MET A 157 -16.43 -18.21 -1.60
CA MET A 157 -16.34 -19.49 -0.90
C MET A 157 -17.35 -19.65 0.25
N LEU A 158 -17.75 -18.57 0.93
CA LEU A 158 -18.64 -18.63 2.10
C LEU A 158 -20.02 -17.99 1.91
N GLY A 159 -20.24 -17.21 0.84
CA GLY A 159 -21.42 -16.36 0.71
C GLY A 159 -21.42 -15.18 1.70
N ALA A 160 -20.25 -14.78 2.21
CA ALA A 160 -20.12 -13.68 3.17
C ALA A 160 -20.56 -12.35 2.53
N SER A 161 -21.53 -11.66 3.15
CA SER A 161 -22.04 -10.36 2.69
C SER A 161 -21.50 -9.16 3.47
N VAL A 162 -20.81 -9.42 4.59
CA VAL A 162 -20.28 -8.43 5.53
C VAL A 162 -18.77 -8.65 5.73
N VAL A 163 -18.05 -7.54 5.88
CA VAL A 163 -16.68 -7.50 6.38
C VAL A 163 -16.71 -6.89 7.78
N SER A 164 -16.29 -7.66 8.78
CA SER A 164 -16.12 -7.20 10.16
C SER A 164 -14.74 -6.57 10.30
N GLY A 165 -14.71 -5.23 10.29
CA GLY A 165 -13.49 -4.43 10.35
C GLY A 165 -13.13 -4.05 11.79
N PHE A 166 -12.02 -4.58 12.29
CA PHE A 166 -11.45 -4.20 13.58
C PHE A 166 -10.70 -2.88 13.46
N GLY A 167 -11.06 -1.88 14.27
CA GLY A 167 -10.23 -0.70 14.50
C GLY A 167 -9.14 -0.98 15.54
N ARG A 168 -9.39 -1.90 16.48
CA ARG A 168 -8.40 -2.42 17.44
C ARG A 168 -8.83 -3.77 18.02
N VAL A 169 -7.91 -4.73 18.09
CA VAL A 169 -8.05 -5.92 18.96
C VAL A 169 -7.67 -5.53 20.40
N THR A 170 -8.47 -6.00 21.36
CA THR A 170 -8.37 -5.62 22.78
C THR A 170 -8.15 -6.81 23.73
N SER A 171 -8.47 -8.02 23.27
CA SER A 171 -8.19 -9.27 23.99
C SER A 171 -8.03 -10.41 22.97
N ILE A 172 -7.20 -11.37 23.35
CA ILE A 172 -6.90 -12.61 22.61
C ILE A 172 -6.93 -13.72 23.67
N GLU A 173 -7.75 -14.73 23.46
CA GLU A 173 -7.89 -15.92 24.29
C GLU A 173 -7.47 -17.12 23.44
N ALA A 174 -6.42 -17.84 23.86
CA ALA A 174 -5.81 -18.89 23.05
C ALA A 174 -6.79 -20.04 22.72
N GLY A 175 -6.79 -20.49 21.47
CA GLY A 175 -7.48 -21.70 21.04
C GLY A 175 -6.88 -22.95 21.69
N GLY A 176 -7.73 -23.84 22.20
CA GLY A 176 -7.32 -25.09 22.89
C GLY A 176 -7.59 -26.36 22.10
#